data_AF-A0A3L6E1A3-F1
#
_entry.id   AF-A0A3L6E1A3-F1
#
_cell.length_a   1.000
_cell.length_b   1.000
_cell.length_c   1.000
_cell.angle_alpha   90.00
_cell.angle_beta   90.00
_cell.angle_gamma   90.00
#
_symmetry.space_group_name_H-M   'P 1'
#
loop_
_entity.id
_entity.type
_entity.pdbx_description
1 polymer ?
#
loop_
_entity_poly.entity_id
_entity_poly.type
_entity_poly.pdbx_seq_one_letter_code
_entity_poly.pdbx_strand_id
1 'polypeptide(L)'
;MENNYVPYGRSARFAKNQTNDDHFRREVYIGVIDQISQELDSRFDEVNMELLSCMSAFNPKDSFASFDAQKLRRLADFYPKDIFGTDLLKLEL
;
A
#
# COMPACT_ATOMS: atom_id res chain seq x y z
N MET A 1 -24.21 -11.44 -15.03
CA MET A 1 -23.32 -10.41 -15.64
C MET A 1 -22.85 -10.82 -17.05
N GLU A 2 -23.53 -11.76 -17.71
CA GLU A 2 -23.18 -12.25 -19.06
C GLU A 2 -23.90 -11.48 -20.18
N ASN A 3 -24.75 -10.52 -19.84
CA ASN A 3 -25.43 -9.69 -20.83
C ASN A 3 -24.41 -9.01 -21.75
N ASN A 4 -24.76 -8.89 -23.03
CA ASN A 4 -23.93 -8.18 -24.00
C ASN A 4 -23.72 -6.74 -23.57
N TYR A 5 -22.49 -6.27 -23.76
CA TYR A 5 -22.12 -4.90 -23.51
C TYR A 5 -22.79 -3.97 -24.53
N VAL A 6 -23.44 -2.93 -24.01
CA VAL A 6 -24.05 -1.87 -24.83
C VAL A 6 -23.27 -0.58 -24.59
N PRO A 7 -22.51 -0.07 -25.57
CA PRO A 7 -21.71 1.13 -25.40
C PRO A 7 -22.59 2.35 -25.20
N TYR A 8 -22.28 3.15 -24.17
CA TYR A 8 -22.98 4.42 -23.92
C TYR A 8 -22.70 5.42 -25.05
N GLY A 9 -23.74 6.07 -25.56
CA GLY A 9 -23.62 7.08 -26.63
C GLY A 9 -23.26 6.54 -28.02
N ARG A 10 -23.20 5.21 -28.21
CA ARG A 10 -23.02 4.58 -29.53
C ARG A 10 -24.17 3.63 -29.83
N SER A 11 -24.46 3.47 -31.12
CA SER A 11 -25.47 2.51 -31.56
C SER A 11 -24.99 1.08 -31.33
N ALA A 12 -25.84 0.25 -30.72
CA ALA A 12 -25.55 -1.16 -30.45
C ALA A 12 -25.18 -1.98 -31.69
N ARG A 13 -25.58 -1.55 -32.89
CA ARG A 13 -25.23 -2.19 -34.17
C ARG A 13 -23.74 -2.18 -34.52
N PHE A 14 -22.97 -1.28 -33.88
CA PHE A 14 -21.52 -1.19 -34.05
C PHE A 14 -20.76 -1.67 -32.80
N ALA A 15 -21.47 -2.22 -31.81
CA ALA A 15 -20.84 -2.80 -30.63
C ALA A 15 -20.19 -4.13 -30.98
N LYS A 16 -19.01 -4.40 -30.42
CA LYS A 16 -18.40 -5.74 -30.49
C LYS A 16 -19.31 -6.73 -29.76
N ASN A 17 -19.37 -7.97 -30.25
CA ASN A 17 -20.06 -9.04 -29.54
C ASN A 17 -19.21 -9.46 -28.33
N GLN A 18 -19.39 -8.74 -27.22
CA GLN A 18 -18.66 -8.94 -25.97
C GLN A 18 -19.65 -8.84 -24.81
N THR A 19 -19.42 -9.60 -23.75
CA THR A 19 -20.22 -9.51 -22.53
C THR A 19 -19.79 -8.28 -21.72
N ASN A 20 -20.63 -7.84 -20.79
CA ASN A 20 -20.28 -6.78 -19.86
C ASN A 20 -19.05 -7.14 -19.04
N ASP A 21 -19.00 -8.36 -18.49
CA ASP A 21 -17.84 -8.84 -17.74
C ASP A 21 -16.56 -8.73 -18.56
N ASP A 22 -16.61 -9.16 -19.82
CA ASP A 22 -15.47 -9.14 -20.71
C ASP A 22 -14.92 -7.74 -20.97
N HIS A 23 -15.81 -6.80 -21.29
CA HIS A 23 -15.47 -5.40 -21.52
C HIS A 23 -14.84 -4.77 -20.29
N PHE A 24 -15.52 -4.84 -19.14
CA PHE A 24 -15.04 -4.18 -17.94
C PHE A 24 -13.77 -4.83 -17.41
N ARG A 25 -13.68 -6.16 -17.43
CA ARG A 25 -12.49 -6.88 -16.98
C ARG A 25 -11.27 -6.47 -17.81
N ARG A 26 -11.36 -6.56 -19.15
CA ARG A 26 -10.23 -6.31 -20.03
C ARG A 26 -9.88 -4.85 -20.22
N GLU A 27 -10.89 -4.00 -20.41
CA GLU A 27 -10.67 -2.60 -20.80
C GLU A 27 -10.60 -1.65 -19.59
N VAL A 28 -11.07 -2.06 -18.41
CA VAL A 28 -11.12 -1.19 -17.23
C VAL A 28 -10.41 -1.81 -16.02
N TYR A 29 -10.86 -2.96 -15.52
CA TYR A 29 -10.43 -3.49 -14.23
C TYR A 29 -8.97 -3.90 -14.23
N ILE A 30 -8.47 -4.57 -15.27
CA ILE A 30 -7.04 -4.93 -15.34
C ILE A 30 -6.17 -3.67 -15.23
N GLY A 31 -6.46 -2.64 -16.01
CA GLY A 31 -5.68 -1.39 -15.96
C GLY A 31 -5.73 -0.72 -14.58
N VAL A 32 -6.90 -0.70 -13.93
CA VAL A 32 -7.04 -0.15 -12.57
C VAL A 32 -6.28 -1.00 -11.54
N ILE A 33 -6.36 -2.33 -11.62
CA ILE A 33 -5.65 -3.24 -10.71
C ILE A 33 -4.14 -3.10 -10.89
N ASP A 34 -3.66 -3.01 -12.12
CA ASP A 34 -2.23 -2.83 -12.41
C ASP A 34 -1.73 -1.50 -11.85
N GLN A 35 -2.49 -0.42 -12.00
CA GLN A 35 -2.17 0.88 -11.41
C GLN A 35 -2.12 0.84 -9.89
N ILE A 36 -3.12 0.23 -9.24
CA ILE A 36 -3.15 0.06 -7.78
C ILE A 36 -1.94 -0.77 -7.34
N SER A 37 -1.61 -1.84 -8.05
CA SER A 37 -0.48 -2.71 -7.71
C SER A 37 0.85 -1.96 -7.80
N GLN A 38 1.07 -1.21 -8.89
CA GLN A 38 2.28 -0.38 -9.05
C GLN A 38 2.39 0.69 -7.96
N GLU A 39 1.28 1.33 -7.60
CA GLU A 39 1.26 2.33 -6.54
C GLU A 39 1.57 1.71 -5.17
N LEU A 40 1.02 0.52 -4.89
CA LEU A 40 1.32 -0.22 -3.66
C LEU A 40 2.78 -0.62 -3.60
N ASP A 41 3.34 -1.18 -4.68
CA ASP A 41 4.74 -1.56 -4.76
C ASP A 41 5.68 -0.36 -4.58
N SER A 42 5.29 0.82 -5.10
CA SER A 42 6.06 2.05 -4.92
C SER A 42 5.94 2.64 -3.52
N ARG A 43 4.79 2.53 -2.85
CA ARG A 43 4.57 3.11 -1.52
C ARG A 43 5.06 2.22 -0.39
N PHE A 44 4.95 0.91 -0.56
CA PHE A 44 5.29 -0.09 0.43
C PHE A 44 6.56 -0.86 0.02
N ASP A 45 7.58 -0.12 -0.38
CA ASP A 45 8.92 -0.67 -0.58
C ASP A 45 9.51 -1.20 0.75
N GLU A 46 10.66 -1.87 0.66
CA GLU A 46 11.30 -2.49 1.81
C GLU A 46 11.55 -1.50 2.97
N VAL A 47 11.93 -0.26 2.63
CA VAL A 47 12.23 0.81 3.58
C VAL A 47 10.96 1.29 4.29
N ASN A 48 9.90 1.57 3.53
CA ASN A 48 8.64 2.06 4.10
C ASN A 48 7.92 0.96 4.91
N MET A 49 8.04 -0.30 4.49
CA MET A 49 7.52 -1.44 5.24
C MET A 49 8.29 -1.65 6.54
N GLU A 50 9.61 -1.50 6.53
CA GLU A 50 10.41 -1.54 7.75
C GLU A 50 10.05 -0.39 8.71
N LEU A 51 9.89 0.83 8.19
CA LEU A 51 9.43 1.99 8.96
C LEU A 51 8.06 1.72 9.61
N LEU A 52 7.10 1.21 8.85
CA LEU A 52 5.76 0.89 9.36
C LEU A 52 5.80 -0.23 10.42
N SER A 53 6.63 -1.25 10.21
CA SER A 53 6.86 -2.30 11.20
C SER A 53 7.44 -1.74 12.50
N CYS A 54 8.39 -0.80 12.40
CA CYS A 54 8.99 -0.16 13.58
C CYS A 54 7.97 0.67 14.38
N MET A 55 7.03 1.34 13.71
CA MET A 55 5.94 2.11 14.37
C MET A 55 5.05 1.24 15.26
N SER A 56 5.00 -0.08 15.05
CA SER A 56 4.25 -0.99 15.93
C SER A 56 4.73 -0.97 17.39
N ALA A 57 5.98 -0.57 17.65
CA ALA A 57 6.52 -0.43 19.00
C ALA A 57 5.79 0.64 19.84
N PHE A 58 5.12 1.59 19.18
CA PHE A 58 4.37 2.68 19.82
C PHE A 58 2.88 2.38 19.96
N ASN A 59 2.44 1.15 19.66
CA ASN A 59 1.03 0.79 19.78
C ASN A 59 0.59 0.82 21.27
N PRO A 60 -0.33 1.72 21.68
CA PRO A 60 -0.73 1.83 23.08
C PRO A 60 -1.63 0.66 23.54
N LYS A 61 -2.12 -0.16 22.60
CA LYS A 61 -2.94 -1.32 22.90
C LYS A 61 -2.20 -2.26 23.85
N ASP A 62 -2.93 -2.79 24.83
CA ASP A 62 -2.41 -3.75 25.81
C ASP A 62 -1.14 -3.24 26.54
N SER A 63 -1.11 -1.94 26.86
CA SER A 63 0.00 -1.29 27.58
C SER A 63 1.34 -1.40 26.85
N PHE A 64 1.37 -1.12 25.54
CA PHE A 64 2.56 -1.25 24.70
C PHE A 64 3.10 -2.68 24.64
N ALA A 65 2.23 -3.69 24.59
CA ALA A 65 2.63 -5.09 24.47
C ALA A 65 3.51 -5.40 23.24
N SER A 66 3.44 -4.56 22.20
CA SER A 66 4.25 -4.67 20.97
C SER A 66 5.55 -3.88 21.02
N PHE A 67 5.90 -3.29 22.16
CA PHE A 67 7.14 -2.56 22.36
C PHE A 67 8.36 -3.45 22.11
N ASP A 68 9.33 -2.92 21.36
CA ASP A 68 10.58 -3.57 21.05
C ASP A 68 11.67 -2.49 20.92
N ALA A 69 12.69 -2.56 21.76
CA ALA A 69 13.80 -1.60 21.80
C ALA A 69 14.58 -1.55 20.49
N GLN A 70 14.72 -2.69 19.80
CA GLN A 70 15.41 -2.76 18.51
C GLN A 70 14.61 -2.05 17.42
N LYS A 71 13.29 -2.23 17.40
CA LYS A 71 12.40 -1.47 16.51
C LYS A 71 12.42 0.02 16.78
N LEU A 72 12.48 0.42 18.04
CA LEU A 72 12.61 1.83 18.43
C LEU A 72 13.93 2.44 17.93
N ARG A 73 15.04 1.73 18.13
CA ARG A 73 16.37 2.15 17.66
C ARG A 73 16.42 2.28 16.15
N ARG A 74 15.85 1.28 15.45
CA ARG A 74 15.74 1.29 13.99
C ARG A 74 14.85 2.41 13.49
N LEU A 75 13.76 2.71 14.21
CA LEU A 75 12.93 3.88 13.91
C LEU A 75 13.74 5.18 13.97
N ALA A 76 14.56 5.33 15.00
CA ALA A 76 15.40 6.51 15.17
C ALA A 76 16.42 6.70 14.03
N ASP A 77 16.92 5.60 13.45
CA ASP A 77 17.83 5.66 12.30
C ASP A 77 17.17 6.26 11.04
N PHE A 78 15.83 6.19 10.91
CA PHE A 78 15.11 6.84 9.80
C PHE A 78 15.03 8.37 9.93
N TYR A 79 15.32 8.93 11.12
CA TYR A 79 15.24 10.37 11.39
C TYR A 79 16.60 10.94 11.85
N PRO A 80 17.67 10.83 11.04
CA PRO A 80 19.02 11.21 11.45
C PRO A 80 19.20 12.72 11.69
N LYS A 81 18.25 13.55 11.23
CA LYS A 81 18.24 15.00 11.48
C LYS A 81 17.62 15.35 12.84
N ASP A 82 16.73 14.50 13.33
CA ASP A 82 15.98 14.74 14.56
C ASP A 82 16.58 13.98 15.74
N ILE A 83 17.19 12.81 15.49
CA ILE A 83 17.76 11.94 16.53
C ILE A 83 19.20 11.58 16.15
N PHE A 84 20.16 11.94 17.00
CA PHE A 84 21.58 11.74 16.74
C PHE A 84 22.42 11.56 18.00
N GLY A 85 23.59 10.93 17.83
CA GLY A 85 24.64 10.87 18.84
C GLY A 85 24.18 10.29 20.18
N THR A 86 24.17 11.13 21.22
CA THR A 86 23.88 10.72 22.59
C THR A 86 22.44 10.29 22.80
N ASP A 87 21.49 10.74 21.97
CA ASP A 87 20.09 10.33 22.09
C ASP A 87 19.87 8.90 21.63
N LEU A 88 20.64 8.42 20.66
CA LEU A 88 20.61 7.03 20.20
C LEU A 88 21.16 6.06 21.24
N LEU A 89 22.17 6.48 22.01
CA LEU A 89 22.73 5.69 23.11
C LEU A 89 21.72 5.52 24.26
N LYS A 90 20.79 6.46 24.45
CA LYS A 90 19.71 6.33 25.44
C LYS A 90 18.65 5.30 25.05
N LEU A 91 18.65 4.87 23.78
CA LEU A 91 17.71 3.86 23.27
C LEU A 91 18.28 2.43 23.40
N GLU A 92 19.54 2.29 23.80
CA GLU A 92 20.14 1.00 24.17
C GLU A 92 19.66 0.67 25.60
N LEU A 93 18.64 -0.19 25.68
CA LEU A 93 18.11 -0.75 26.92
C LEU A 93 18.94 -1.96 27.40
#